data_AF-A0A147HRD4-F1
#
_entry.id   AF-A0A147HRD4-F1
#
_cell.length_a   1.000
_cell.length_b   1.000
_cell.length_c   1.000
_cell.angle_alpha   90.00
_cell.angle_beta   90.00
_cell.angle_gamma   90.00
#
_symmetry.space_group_name_H-M   'P 1'
#
loop_
_entity.id
_entity.type
_entity.pdbx_description
1 polymer ?
#
loop_
_entity_poly.entity_id
_entity_poly.type
_entity_poly.pdbx_seq_one_letter_code
_entity_poly.pdbx_strand_id
1 'polypeptide(L)'
;GYQFTPFLRGDITGEYRYSTGLRGSEYYKGPDFDNGLGSYGVNKSSGNFDSAVVLANAYFDLGTWYGITPFIGGGVGYAFNHVSSYSTNQQFTSPTYGYDYANPIYGCGCGQPSYNYAPVYDANGNAVYNTNSGSKFYKDKTSGSLAWALHAGLAYNVTDALKIELAYRYLNLGKAETGPGFVPCCTGSLQAIKIKDIEAHDVKIGLRY
;
A
#
# COMPACT_ATOMS: atom_id res chain seq x y z
N GLY A 1 -15.16 26.50 -6.66
CA GLY A 1 -16.12 26.36 -5.55
C GLY A 1 -17.25 27.35 -5.72
N TYR A 2 -18.32 27.18 -4.96
CA TYR A 2 -19.48 28.07 -4.92
C TYR A 2 -19.91 28.30 -3.46
N GLN A 3 -20.26 29.54 -3.13
CA GLN A 3 -20.79 29.92 -1.83
C GLN A 3 -22.33 29.95 -1.94
N PHE A 4 -23.01 29.01 -1.29
CA PHE A 4 -24.47 28.89 -1.35
C PHE A 4 -25.16 29.84 -0.37
N THR A 5 -24.61 29.98 0.82
CA THR A 5 -25.08 30.90 1.86
C THR A 5 -23.86 31.53 2.55
N PRO A 6 -24.00 32.56 3.40
CA PRO A 6 -22.86 33.12 4.14
C PRO A 6 -22.08 32.10 5.00
N PHE A 7 -22.71 30.97 5.33
CA PHE A 7 -22.11 29.90 6.15
C PHE A 7 -21.89 28.58 5.40
N LEU A 8 -22.47 28.38 4.22
CA LEU A 8 -22.40 27.10 3.48
C LEU A 8 -21.70 27.28 2.13
N ARG A 9 -20.72 26.42 1.89
CA ARG A 9 -19.85 26.44 0.71
C ARG A 9 -19.70 25.04 0.15
N GLY A 10 -19.43 24.92 -1.15
CA GLY A 10 -19.07 23.63 -1.72
C GLY A 10 -18.20 23.77 -2.96
N ASP A 11 -17.48 22.70 -3.28
CA ASP A 11 -16.63 22.64 -4.46
C ASP A 11 -16.49 21.22 -5.00
N ILE A 12 -15.90 21.12 -6.20
CA ILE A 12 -15.45 19.86 -6.78
C ILE A 12 -13.93 20.00 -6.93
N THR A 13 -13.19 19.00 -6.45
CA THR A 13 -11.73 18.95 -6.55
C THR A 13 -11.32 17.70 -7.30
N GLY A 14 -10.42 17.87 -8.27
CA GLY A 14 -9.66 16.78 -8.88
C GLY A 14 -8.21 16.87 -8.42
N GLU A 15 -7.64 15.78 -7.95
CA GLU A 15 -6.26 15.73 -7.46
C GLU A 15 -5.54 14.51 -8.01
N TYR A 16 -4.26 14.67 -8.34
CA TYR A 16 -3.37 13.58 -8.74
C TYR A 16 -2.20 13.51 -7.76
N ARG A 17 -2.03 12.35 -7.13
CA ARG A 17 -0.93 12.05 -6.22
C ARG A 17 0.09 11.21 -6.97
N TYR A 18 1.25 11.80 -7.22
CA TYR A 18 2.35 11.18 -7.93
C TYR A 18 2.92 9.97 -7.17
N SER A 19 3.54 9.08 -7.95
CA SER A 19 4.14 7.83 -7.49
C SER A 19 4.93 8.00 -6.19
N THR A 20 4.47 7.31 -5.15
CA THR A 20 5.24 7.06 -3.94
C THR A 20 5.81 5.65 -4.01
N GLY A 21 7.11 5.52 -3.73
CA GLY A 21 7.76 4.22 -3.70
C GLY A 21 7.22 3.40 -2.52
N LEU A 22 6.55 2.28 -2.81
CA LEU A 22 6.17 1.29 -1.82
C LEU A 22 7.39 0.44 -1.46
N ARG A 23 7.61 0.21 -0.17
CA ARG A 23 8.58 -0.74 0.34
C ARG A 23 7.97 -1.50 1.50
N GLY A 24 8.16 -2.81 1.52
CA GLY A 24 7.69 -3.69 2.58
C GLY A 24 8.75 -4.73 2.93
N SER A 25 8.78 -5.12 4.20
CA SER A 25 9.53 -6.30 4.65
C SER A 25 8.61 -7.15 5.50
N GLU A 26 8.54 -8.43 5.19
CA GLU A 26 7.77 -9.41 5.94
C GLU A 26 8.70 -10.52 6.40
N TYR A 27 8.64 -10.86 7.68
CA TYR A 27 9.27 -12.06 8.23
C TYR A 27 8.16 -13.06 8.54
N TYR A 28 8.33 -14.30 8.10
CA TYR A 28 7.34 -15.35 8.35
C TYR A 28 8.02 -16.66 8.74
N LYS A 29 7.34 -17.43 9.57
CA LYS A 29 7.70 -18.83 9.85
C LYS A 29 7.14 -19.70 8.73
N GLY A 30 7.98 -20.52 8.13
CA GLY A 30 7.58 -21.55 7.18
C GLY A 30 6.94 -22.75 7.87
N PRO A 31 6.57 -23.81 7.13
CA PRO A 31 6.03 -25.03 7.72
C PRO A 31 7.00 -25.63 8.75
N ASP A 32 6.41 -26.19 9.81
CA ASP A 32 7.11 -27.10 10.70
C ASP A 32 7.30 -28.43 9.99
N PHE A 33 8.50 -28.99 10.09
CA PHE A 33 8.82 -30.31 9.56
C PHE A 33 8.65 -31.37 10.66
N ASP A 34 8.42 -32.63 10.28
CA ASP A 34 8.07 -33.75 11.19
C ASP A 34 9.04 -33.97 12.37
N ASN A 35 10.26 -33.42 12.31
CA ASN A 35 11.30 -33.53 13.36
C ASN A 35 11.36 -32.32 14.31
N GLY A 36 10.31 -31.49 14.35
CA GLY A 36 10.25 -30.28 15.20
C GLY A 36 11.16 -29.14 14.74
N LEU A 37 11.75 -29.27 13.54
CA LEU A 37 12.52 -28.20 12.91
C LEU A 37 11.58 -27.25 12.17
N GLY A 38 11.80 -25.95 12.32
CA GLY A 38 11.06 -24.91 11.60
C GLY A 38 11.84 -24.35 10.42
N SER A 39 11.13 -23.78 9.46
CA SER A 39 11.70 -22.91 8.42
C SER A 39 11.30 -21.46 8.66
N TYR A 40 12.01 -20.52 8.04
CA TYR A 40 11.68 -19.09 8.11
C TYR A 40 12.00 -18.40 6.81
N GLY A 41 11.28 -17.33 6.50
CA GLY A 41 11.50 -16.55 5.30
C GLY A 41 11.39 -15.05 5.55
N VAL A 42 12.06 -14.31 4.69
CA VAL A 42 12.00 -12.86 4.60
C VAL A 42 11.59 -12.48 3.19
N ASN A 43 10.51 -11.72 3.06
CA ASN A 43 10.09 -11.11 1.82
C ASN A 43 10.41 -9.62 1.88
N LYS A 44 11.11 -9.11 0.87
CA LYS A 44 11.29 -7.68 0.64
C LYS A 44 10.50 -7.29 -0.60
N SER A 45 9.50 -6.44 -0.42
CA SER A 45 8.64 -5.98 -1.50
C SER A 45 8.95 -4.54 -1.88
N SER A 46 8.85 -4.23 -3.16
CA SER A 46 8.95 -2.87 -3.69
C SER A 46 7.96 -2.64 -4.83
N GLY A 47 7.46 -1.43 -4.97
CA GLY A 47 6.60 -1.04 -6.09
C GLY A 47 6.32 0.45 -6.07
N ASN A 48 5.39 0.89 -6.89
CA ASN A 48 4.97 2.28 -7.00
C ASN A 48 3.46 2.39 -6.78
N PHE A 49 3.04 3.50 -6.17
CA PHE A 49 1.64 3.81 -5.94
C PHE A 49 1.32 5.25 -6.34
N ASP A 50 0.40 5.43 -7.27
CA ASP A 50 -0.20 6.71 -7.63
C ASP A 50 -1.72 6.66 -7.51
N SER A 51 -2.33 7.83 -7.30
CA SER A 51 -3.78 7.92 -7.12
C SER A 51 -4.34 9.19 -7.73
N ALA A 52 -5.35 9.04 -8.58
CA ALA A 52 -6.20 10.15 -9.02
C ALA A 52 -7.49 10.14 -8.21
N VAL A 53 -7.88 11.26 -7.62
CA VAL A 53 -9.12 11.36 -6.83
C VAL A 53 -9.96 12.54 -7.29
N VAL A 54 -11.27 12.32 -7.40
CA VAL A 54 -12.26 13.36 -7.62
C VAL A 54 -13.19 13.38 -6.41
N LEU A 55 -13.39 14.55 -5.80
CA LEU A 55 -14.26 14.74 -4.64
C LEU A 55 -15.25 15.88 -4.88
N ALA A 56 -16.46 15.70 -4.40
CA ALA A 56 -17.40 16.78 -4.14
C ALA A 56 -17.36 17.09 -2.64
N ASN A 57 -17.10 18.35 -2.28
CA ASN A 57 -16.89 18.78 -0.91
C ASN A 57 -17.93 19.83 -0.51
N ALA A 58 -18.29 19.83 0.77
CA ALA A 58 -19.10 20.86 1.41
C ALA A 58 -18.44 21.34 2.70
N TYR A 59 -18.56 22.63 2.98
CA TYR A 59 -17.95 23.29 4.13
C TYR A 59 -18.95 24.19 4.82
N PHE A 60 -18.85 24.23 6.14
CA PHE A 60 -19.63 25.07 7.02
C PHE A 60 -18.72 26.01 7.79
N ASP A 61 -18.94 27.31 7.63
CA ASP A 61 -18.21 28.39 8.30
C ASP A 61 -18.89 28.69 9.64
N LEU A 62 -18.14 28.68 10.73
CA LEU A 62 -18.68 28.72 12.11
C LEU A 62 -18.84 30.14 12.66
N GLY A 63 -18.62 31.16 11.85
CA GLY A 63 -18.61 32.58 12.25
C GLY A 63 -17.26 33.23 12.02
N THR A 64 -17.21 34.56 12.06
CA THR A 64 -15.96 35.33 11.84
C THR A 64 -15.68 36.24 13.02
N TRP A 65 -14.48 36.13 13.59
CA TRP A 65 -14.02 36.94 14.73
C TRP A 65 -12.63 37.50 14.44
N TYR A 66 -12.45 38.80 14.59
CA TYR A 66 -11.17 39.48 14.31
C TYR A 66 -10.59 39.13 12.92
N GLY A 67 -11.45 38.95 11.93
CA GLY A 67 -11.06 38.57 10.56
C GLY A 67 -10.76 37.08 10.35
N ILE A 68 -10.86 36.24 11.40
CA ILE A 68 -10.65 34.79 11.33
C ILE A 68 -11.99 34.05 11.29
N THR A 69 -12.15 33.13 10.34
CA THR A 69 -13.33 32.30 10.14
C THR A 69 -12.94 30.82 10.25
N PRO A 70 -13.17 30.13 11.38
CA PRO A 70 -13.03 28.68 11.43
C PRO A 70 -14.12 27.99 10.60
N PHE A 71 -13.76 26.88 9.98
CA PHE A 71 -14.67 26.07 9.20
C PHE A 71 -14.40 24.57 9.36
N ILE A 72 -15.45 23.79 9.14
CA ILE A 72 -15.38 22.32 9.03
C ILE A 72 -16.04 21.88 7.73
N GLY A 73 -15.69 20.71 7.23
CA GLY A 73 -16.27 20.21 6.00
C GLY A 73 -16.07 18.73 5.81
N GLY A 74 -16.73 18.21 4.79
CA GLY A 74 -16.64 16.82 4.39
C GLY A 74 -16.79 16.68 2.89
N GLY A 75 -16.20 15.61 2.36
CA GLY A 75 -16.25 15.31 0.94
C GLY A 75 -16.47 13.83 0.68
N VAL A 76 -17.08 13.54 -0.45
CA VAL A 76 -17.25 12.17 -0.97
C VAL A 76 -16.93 12.16 -2.44
N GLY A 77 -16.41 11.04 -2.93
CA GLY A 77 -16.08 10.90 -4.33
C GLY A 77 -15.45 9.55 -4.65
N TYR A 78 -14.55 9.56 -5.62
CA TYR A 78 -14.00 8.33 -6.19
C TYR A 78 -12.50 8.46 -6.42
N ALA A 79 -11.76 7.42 -6.05
CA ALA A 79 -10.33 7.31 -6.25
C ALA A 79 -10.00 6.21 -7.27
N PHE A 80 -9.04 6.51 -8.14
CA PHE A 80 -8.42 5.60 -9.09
C PHE A 80 -6.99 5.36 -8.61
N ASN A 81 -6.79 4.23 -7.95
CA ASN A 81 -5.54 3.85 -7.31
C ASN A 81 -4.76 2.93 -8.25
N HIS A 82 -3.58 3.34 -8.68
CA HIS A 82 -2.74 2.57 -9.58
C HIS A 82 -1.51 2.02 -8.84
N VAL A 83 -1.29 0.72 -8.96
CA VAL A 83 -0.11 0.04 -8.44
C VAL A 83 0.70 -0.48 -9.62
N SER A 84 1.97 -0.11 -9.69
CA SER A 84 2.87 -0.49 -10.79
C SER A 84 4.21 -1.02 -10.32
N SER A 85 4.84 -1.82 -11.18
CA SER A 85 6.19 -2.38 -10.97
C SER A 85 6.37 -3.09 -9.63
N TYR A 86 5.30 -3.68 -9.11
CA TYR A 86 5.33 -4.33 -7.80
C TYR A 86 6.04 -5.69 -7.91
N SER A 87 7.04 -5.92 -7.06
CA SER A 87 7.80 -7.15 -6.99
C SER A 87 8.21 -7.47 -5.55
N THR A 88 8.42 -8.76 -5.30
CA THR A 88 8.81 -9.30 -3.99
C THR A 88 10.02 -10.20 -4.16
N ASN A 89 11.13 -9.83 -3.52
CA ASN A 89 12.30 -10.68 -3.38
C ASN A 89 12.17 -11.49 -2.10
N GLN A 90 12.18 -12.81 -2.23
CA GLN A 90 12.02 -13.74 -1.14
C GLN A 90 13.37 -14.38 -0.81
N GLN A 91 13.63 -14.54 0.47
CA GLN A 91 14.67 -15.40 1.00
C GLN A 91 14.02 -16.40 1.94
N PHE A 92 14.25 -17.68 1.75
CA PHE A 92 13.65 -18.74 2.54
C PHE A 92 14.74 -19.68 3.05
N THR A 93 14.78 -19.90 4.35
CA THR A 93 15.76 -20.76 5.03
C THR A 93 15.05 -21.97 5.62
N SER A 94 15.53 -23.16 5.27
CA SER A 94 14.97 -24.44 5.72
C SER A 94 16.06 -25.44 6.09
N PRO A 95 15.76 -26.44 6.93
CA PRO A 95 16.66 -27.57 7.18
C PRO A 95 17.03 -28.27 5.87
N THR A 96 18.28 -28.71 5.80
CA THR A 96 18.82 -29.49 4.69
C THR A 96 18.50 -30.97 4.90
N TYR A 97 18.10 -31.68 3.86
CA TYR A 97 17.78 -33.11 3.88
C TYR A 97 18.69 -33.85 2.88
N GLY A 98 19.20 -35.05 3.21
CA GLY A 98 20.00 -35.89 2.28
C GLY A 98 19.28 -37.19 1.95
N TYR A 99 19.17 -37.74 0.73
CA TYR A 99 19.77 -37.48 -0.60
C TYR A 99 18.66 -37.55 -1.69
N ASP A 100 18.74 -36.73 -2.74
CA ASP A 100 18.30 -37.13 -4.09
C ASP A 100 19.37 -36.72 -5.11
N TYR A 101 19.82 -37.69 -5.90
CA TYR A 101 20.81 -37.56 -6.98
C TYR A 101 20.25 -36.86 -8.24
N ALA A 102 18.99 -36.44 -8.21
CA ALA A 102 18.37 -35.59 -9.22
C ALA A 102 18.11 -34.18 -8.68
N ASN A 103 19.13 -33.51 -8.12
CA ASN A 103 19.02 -32.10 -7.72
C ASN A 103 19.35 -31.18 -8.91
N PRO A 104 18.39 -30.79 -9.77
CA PRO A 104 18.63 -29.62 -10.59
C PRO A 104 18.79 -28.46 -9.62
N ILE A 105 19.97 -27.86 -9.66
CA ILE A 105 20.25 -26.54 -9.12
C ILE A 105 19.04 -25.65 -9.45
N TYR A 106 18.35 -25.21 -8.40
CA TYR A 106 17.30 -24.19 -8.34
C TYR A 106 17.03 -23.44 -9.65
N GLY A 107 16.27 -24.06 -10.54
CA GLY A 107 15.50 -23.39 -11.58
C GLY A 107 14.03 -23.61 -11.24
N CYS A 108 13.28 -22.55 -10.95
CA CYS A 108 11.80 -22.58 -10.84
C CYS A 108 11.20 -23.81 -10.16
N GLY A 109 11.32 -23.95 -8.84
CA GLY A 109 10.50 -24.92 -8.12
C GLY A 109 9.03 -24.47 -8.08
N CYS A 110 8.22 -24.80 -9.09
CA CYS A 110 6.79 -24.44 -9.13
C CYS A 110 5.88 -25.49 -8.44
N GLY A 111 6.46 -26.37 -7.62
CA GLY A 111 5.76 -27.33 -6.77
C GLY A 111 6.55 -27.54 -5.48
N GLN A 112 5.87 -27.94 -4.40
CA GLN A 112 6.54 -28.41 -3.19
C GLN A 112 7.35 -29.66 -3.57
N PRO A 113 8.69 -29.70 -3.38
CA PRO A 113 9.40 -30.96 -3.51
C PRO A 113 8.91 -31.89 -2.40
N SER A 114 8.13 -32.90 -2.77
CA SER A 114 7.78 -33.99 -1.87
C SER A 114 8.93 -34.99 -1.86
N TYR A 115 9.84 -34.85 -0.91
CA TYR A 115 10.86 -35.86 -0.66
C TYR A 115 10.98 -36.16 0.83
N ASN A 116 10.99 -37.45 1.08
CA ASN A 116 10.90 -38.10 2.37
C ASN A 116 12.33 -38.38 2.87
N TYR A 117 12.93 -37.52 3.70
CA TYR A 117 14.30 -37.75 4.17
C TYR A 117 14.54 -37.19 5.57
N ALA A 118 15.55 -37.73 6.26
CA ALA A 118 16.01 -37.24 7.56
C ALA A 118 16.84 -35.95 7.39
N PRO A 119 16.75 -34.99 8.32
CA PRO A 119 17.52 -33.76 8.27
C PRO A 119 19.02 -34.07 8.43
N VAL A 120 19.85 -33.31 7.73
CA VAL A 120 21.31 -33.36 7.83
C VAL A 120 21.72 -32.63 9.11
N TYR A 121 22.54 -33.29 9.92
CA TYR A 121 23.14 -32.71 11.12
C TYR A 121 24.64 -32.50 10.93
N ASP A 122 25.18 -31.44 11.52
CA ASP A 122 26.62 -31.18 11.58
C ASP A 122 27.32 -32.15 12.56
N ALA A 123 28.65 -32.08 12.63
CA ALA A 123 29.45 -32.93 13.52
C ALA A 123 29.13 -32.75 15.03
N ASN A 124 28.44 -31.67 15.39
CA ASN A 124 28.02 -31.36 16.76
C ASN A 124 26.55 -31.75 17.02
N GLY A 125 25.86 -32.33 16.04
CA GLY A 125 24.45 -32.73 16.15
C GLY A 125 23.45 -31.59 15.92
N ASN A 126 23.85 -30.43 15.37
CA ASN A 126 22.92 -29.35 15.01
C ASN A 126 22.38 -29.55 13.59
N ALA A 127 21.09 -29.27 13.38
CA ALA A 127 20.50 -29.33 12.03
C ALA A 127 21.15 -28.28 11.11
N VAL A 128 21.51 -28.71 9.89
CA VAL A 128 22.09 -27.84 8.85
C VAL A 128 20.97 -27.12 8.12
N TYR A 129 21.09 -25.81 7.92
CA TYR A 129 20.12 -24.99 7.21
C TYR A 129 20.69 -24.46 5.89
N ASN A 130 19.81 -24.30 4.89
CA ASN A 130 20.15 -23.68 3.60
C ASN A 130 19.16 -22.55 3.28
N THR A 131 19.67 -21.45 2.71
CA THR A 131 18.89 -20.27 2.34
C THR A 131 18.80 -20.15 0.82
N ASN A 132 17.57 -20.13 0.32
CA ASN A 132 17.27 -19.96 -1.09
C ASN A 132 16.65 -18.60 -1.34
N SER A 133 16.89 -18.03 -2.52
CA SER A 133 16.35 -16.74 -2.93
C SER A 133 15.50 -16.88 -4.19
N GLY A 134 14.45 -16.08 -4.31
CA GLY A 134 13.60 -16.03 -5.50
C GLY A 134 12.85 -14.71 -5.61
N SER A 135 12.29 -14.42 -6.78
CA SER A 135 11.55 -13.17 -7.02
C SER A 135 10.17 -13.45 -7.57
N LYS A 136 9.18 -12.71 -7.07
CA LYS A 136 7.79 -12.66 -7.57
C LYS A 136 7.54 -11.29 -8.17
N PHE A 137 6.83 -11.25 -9.30
CA PHE A 137 6.46 -10.01 -9.99
C PHE A 137 4.95 -9.93 -10.09
N TYR A 138 4.41 -8.73 -10.15
CA TYR A 138 2.99 -8.50 -10.21
C TYR A 138 2.67 -7.54 -11.34
N LYS A 139 1.63 -7.85 -12.11
CA LYS A 139 1.18 -6.96 -13.18
C LYS A 139 0.64 -5.66 -12.60
N ASP A 140 0.78 -4.59 -13.36
CA ASP A 140 0.23 -3.29 -13.00
C ASP A 140 -1.30 -3.34 -13.03
N LYS A 141 -1.94 -2.58 -12.14
CA LYS A 141 -3.40 -2.53 -12.06
C LYS A 141 -3.89 -1.22 -11.49
N THR A 142 -4.95 -0.69 -12.09
CA THR A 142 -5.75 0.40 -11.54
C THR A 142 -7.01 -0.14 -10.88
N SER A 143 -7.24 0.25 -9.63
CA SER A 143 -8.42 -0.10 -8.84
C SER A 143 -9.24 1.14 -8.54
N GLY A 144 -10.54 1.06 -8.76
CA GLY A 144 -11.47 2.11 -8.35
C GLY A 144 -11.97 1.88 -6.92
N SER A 145 -12.14 2.95 -6.14
CA SER A 145 -12.67 2.89 -4.78
C SER A 145 -13.46 4.13 -4.42
N LEU A 146 -14.45 3.97 -3.53
CA LEU A 146 -15.11 5.09 -2.88
C LEU A 146 -14.07 5.86 -2.05
N ALA A 147 -14.03 7.18 -2.20
CA ALA A 147 -13.19 8.06 -1.43
C ALA A 147 -14.04 9.01 -0.57
N TRP A 148 -13.53 9.36 0.60
CA TRP A 148 -14.17 10.34 1.48
C TRP A 148 -13.14 11.15 2.24
N ALA A 149 -13.50 12.39 2.59
CA ALA A 149 -12.62 13.34 3.24
C ALA A 149 -13.32 14.08 4.38
N LEU A 150 -12.54 14.46 5.39
CA LEU A 150 -12.93 15.39 6.45
C LEU A 150 -11.98 16.57 6.45
N HIS A 151 -12.55 17.75 6.65
CA HIS A 151 -11.85 19.02 6.57
C HIS A 151 -12.09 19.83 7.85
N ALA A 152 -11.04 20.47 8.34
CA ALA A 152 -11.12 21.49 9.38
C ALA A 152 -10.09 22.57 9.08
N GLY A 153 -10.42 23.83 9.28
CA GLY A 153 -9.50 24.91 8.93
C GLY A 153 -9.89 26.27 9.46
N LEU A 154 -9.03 27.23 9.17
CA LEU A 154 -9.19 28.64 9.48
C LEU A 154 -9.03 29.44 8.18
N ALA A 155 -9.93 30.37 7.92
CA ALA A 155 -9.75 31.40 6.89
C ALA A 155 -9.44 32.73 7.57
N TYR A 156 -8.56 33.53 6.97
CA TYR A 156 -8.23 34.88 7.42
C TYR A 156 -8.52 35.87 6.29
N ASN A 157 -9.34 36.88 6.58
CA ASN A 157 -9.66 37.96 5.66
C ASN A 157 -8.47 38.93 5.60
N VAL A 158 -7.71 38.90 4.50
CA VAL A 158 -6.59 39.84 4.28
C VAL A 158 -7.12 41.17 3.78
N THR A 159 -8.10 41.13 2.88
CA THR A 159 -8.87 42.28 2.41
C THR A 159 -10.34 41.87 2.30
N ASP A 160 -11.21 42.80 1.90
CA ASP A 160 -12.63 42.50 1.67
C ASP A 160 -12.85 41.49 0.52
N ALA A 161 -11.87 41.33 -0.36
CA ALA A 161 -11.91 40.43 -1.51
C ALA A 161 -10.99 39.21 -1.38
N LEU A 162 -9.90 39.30 -0.60
CA LEU A 162 -8.88 38.25 -0.50
C LEU A 162 -8.92 37.55 0.86
N LYS A 163 -9.01 36.22 0.84
CA LYS A 163 -8.87 35.37 2.03
C LYS A 163 -7.74 34.38 1.86
N ILE A 164 -7.01 34.14 2.95
CA ILE A 164 -6.03 33.06 3.07
C ILE A 164 -6.66 31.96 3.90
N GLU A 165 -6.52 30.70 3.50
CA GLU A 165 -7.05 29.54 4.23
C GLU A 165 -5.92 28.60 4.64
N LEU A 166 -5.93 28.17 5.90
CA LEU A 166 -5.13 27.06 6.41
C LEU A 166 -6.07 25.93 6.79
N ALA A 167 -5.96 24.79 6.12
CA ALA A 167 -6.87 23.66 6.32
C ALA A 167 -6.09 22.37 6.55
N TYR A 168 -6.59 21.56 7.46
CA TYR A 168 -6.23 20.17 7.60
C TYR A 168 -7.28 19.30 6.93
N ARG A 169 -6.82 18.28 6.20
CA ARG A 169 -7.67 17.29 5.56
C ARG A 169 -7.23 15.89 5.91
N TYR A 170 -8.17 15.10 6.39
CA TYR A 170 -8.10 13.65 6.37
C TYR A 170 -8.76 13.13 5.09
N LEU A 171 -8.12 12.21 4.38
CA LEU A 171 -8.62 11.63 3.15
C LEU A 171 -8.43 10.11 3.19
N ASN A 172 -9.52 9.37 2.96
CA ASN A 172 -9.46 7.94 2.72
C ASN A 172 -9.71 7.68 1.22
N LEU A 173 -8.75 7.01 0.57
CA LEU A 173 -8.74 6.65 -0.85
C LEU A 173 -9.26 5.22 -1.09
N GLY A 174 -9.67 4.52 -0.04
CA GLY A 174 -10.17 3.16 -0.10
C GLY A 174 -9.06 2.13 -0.33
N LYS A 175 -9.26 1.24 -1.31
CA LYS A 175 -8.44 0.04 -1.51
C LYS A 175 -7.66 0.12 -2.82
N ALA A 176 -6.53 -0.56 -2.87
CA ALA A 176 -5.79 -0.81 -4.09
C ALA A 176 -5.34 -2.27 -4.15
N GLU A 177 -5.15 -2.79 -5.35
CA GLU A 177 -4.63 -4.13 -5.54
C GLU A 177 -3.72 -4.19 -6.76
N THR A 178 -2.71 -5.05 -6.67
CA THR A 178 -1.88 -5.38 -7.84
C THR A 178 -2.69 -6.20 -8.84
N GLY A 179 -2.18 -6.32 -10.06
CA GLY A 179 -2.58 -7.39 -10.96
C GLY A 179 -2.14 -8.77 -10.46
N PRO A 180 -2.49 -9.84 -11.21
CA PRO A 180 -2.05 -11.19 -10.87
C PRO A 180 -0.52 -11.24 -10.81
N GLY A 181 -0.02 -11.92 -9.78
CA GLY A 181 1.41 -12.17 -9.64
C GLY A 181 1.86 -13.32 -10.53
N PHE A 182 3.15 -13.38 -10.81
CA PHE A 182 3.78 -14.48 -11.52
C PHE A 182 5.23 -14.63 -11.07
N VAL A 183 5.78 -15.81 -11.31
CA VAL A 183 7.21 -16.10 -11.16
C VAL A 183 7.73 -16.32 -12.58
N PRO A 184 8.77 -15.62 -13.08
CA PRO A 184 9.13 -15.62 -14.50
C PRO A 184 9.45 -17.02 -15.05
N CYS A 185 9.91 -17.90 -14.17
CA CYS A 185 10.28 -19.26 -14.48
C CYS A 185 9.14 -20.29 -14.24
N CYS A 186 7.93 -19.83 -13.90
CA CYS A 186 6.72 -20.65 -13.69
C CYS A 186 5.53 -20.14 -14.52
N THR A 187 4.68 -21.06 -15.00
CA THR A 187 3.43 -20.73 -15.71
C THR A 187 2.24 -20.46 -14.78
N GLY A 188 2.44 -20.45 -13.45
CA GLY A 188 1.40 -20.24 -12.44
C GLY A 188 1.12 -18.77 -12.15
N SER A 189 -0.17 -18.40 -12.07
CA SER A 189 -0.60 -17.09 -11.57
C SER A 189 -0.69 -17.10 -10.05
N LEU A 190 -0.02 -16.16 -9.40
CA LEU A 190 -0.17 -15.87 -7.98
C LEU A 190 -1.34 -14.93 -7.75
N GLN A 191 -1.90 -14.95 -6.53
CA GLN A 191 -2.92 -14.01 -6.12
C GLN A 191 -2.37 -12.58 -6.07
N ALA A 192 -3.23 -11.61 -6.38
CA ALA A 192 -2.93 -10.20 -6.25
C ALA A 192 -2.68 -9.81 -4.79
N ILE A 193 -1.78 -8.86 -4.57
CA ILE A 193 -1.59 -8.22 -3.27
C ILE A 193 -2.64 -7.13 -3.12
N LYS A 194 -3.32 -7.13 -1.97
CA LYS A 194 -4.34 -6.13 -1.63
C LYS A 194 -3.81 -5.19 -0.57
N ILE A 195 -3.84 -3.91 -0.88
CA ILE A 195 -3.59 -2.82 0.06
C ILE A 195 -4.96 -2.37 0.56
N LYS A 196 -5.19 -2.59 1.86
CA LYS A 196 -6.41 -2.15 2.54
C LYS A 196 -6.15 -0.78 3.14
N ASP A 197 -7.15 0.08 3.05
CA ASP A 197 -7.24 1.36 3.73
C ASP A 197 -6.05 2.29 3.46
N ILE A 198 -6.13 2.99 2.34
CA ILE A 198 -5.16 4.00 1.94
C ILE A 198 -5.63 5.36 2.46
N GLU A 199 -4.86 5.92 3.38
CA GLU A 199 -5.23 7.13 4.10
C GLU A 199 -4.16 8.20 3.94
N ALA A 200 -4.58 9.46 3.89
CA ALA A 200 -3.70 10.61 3.77
C ALA A 200 -4.14 11.73 4.72
N HIS A 201 -3.12 12.38 5.31
CA HIS A 201 -3.26 13.54 6.15
C HIS A 201 -2.55 14.71 5.47
N ASP A 202 -3.32 15.70 5.01
CA ASP A 202 -2.77 16.85 4.30
C ASP A 202 -2.96 18.13 5.11
N VAL A 203 -1.94 18.99 5.09
CA VAL A 203 -2.05 20.40 5.47
C VAL A 203 -2.05 21.22 4.19
N LYS A 204 -3.06 22.08 4.03
CA LYS A 204 -3.31 22.87 2.84
C LYS A 204 -3.27 24.35 3.19
N ILE A 205 -2.61 25.13 2.34
CA ILE A 205 -2.70 26.59 2.33
C ILE A 205 -3.38 26.99 1.03
N GLY A 206 -4.45 27.77 1.12
CA GLY A 206 -5.27 28.20 0.00
C GLY A 206 -5.43 29.71 -0.03
N LEU A 207 -5.72 30.23 -1.22
CA LEU A 207 -6.14 31.61 -1.43
C LEU A 207 -7.55 31.59 -2.02
N ARG A 208 -8.38 32.53 -1.61
CA ARG A 208 -9.73 32.72 -2.15
C ARG A 208 -9.92 34.19 -2.52
N TYR A 209 -10.44 34.40 -3.72
CA TYR A 209 -10.79 35.70 -4.28
C TYR A 209 -12.19 35.65 -4.89
#